data_AF-A0A7Y3B9L5-F1
#
_entry.id   AF-A0A7Y3B9L5-F1
#
_cell.length_a   1.000
_cell.length_b   1.000
_cell.length_c   1.000
_cell.angle_alpha   90.00
_cell.angle_beta   90.00
_cell.angle_gamma   90.00
#
_symmetry.space_group_name_H-M   'P 1'
#
loop_
_entity.id
_entity.type
_entity.pdbx_description
1 polymer ?
#
loop_
_entity_poly.entity_id
_entity_poly.type
_entity_poly.pdbx_seq_one_letter_code
_entity_poly.pdbx_strand_id
1 'polypeptide(L)'
;KWVSKVFKWLHMIPIYKPDISPDEVHKNKEIFQKCFDHLGNGKTIMIFPEGVSKTERKLRPIKTGAARIALGAEQQNAFDLGVKIVPIGINYSNPHYFRSDVYVHFGSPIELQEYQLEYNEDSIKVAQELTAAIKVRLEQMIVVVEDESIVELVKDIERLYRSTLREELPNEHKASLDFYLSKQIVNAVAYNKKVRPKEYLIFKQKIGQYFLALDRLKLSDTQFRTSEHYANPIWKTSYFIIGFLLFMYGFLVNILPYKTVEFLSRKISVRKDFIGSMKLAFGMFVFLLFYIALILLFTSFTNWIWGLIFALSLYPSGLYTINYINQWYRFRGQLNYLRLASNRKGIIPRLHALREDLLKELDNGREMYLNVSES
;
A
#
# COMPACT_ATOMS: atom_id res chain seq x y z
N LYS A 1 14.04 -11.09 -28.61
CA LYS A 1 14.20 -9.96 -29.57
C LYS A 1 13.03 -8.96 -29.51
N TRP A 2 11.76 -9.38 -29.51
CA TRP A 2 10.60 -8.46 -29.44
C TRP A 2 10.48 -7.72 -28.09
N VAL A 3 10.65 -8.43 -26.97
CA VAL A 3 10.62 -7.85 -25.61
C VAL A 3 11.60 -6.69 -25.43
N SER A 4 12.82 -6.79 -25.99
CA SER A 4 13.81 -5.70 -25.94
C SER A 4 13.37 -4.45 -26.72
N LYS A 5 12.62 -4.61 -27.83
CA LYS A 5 12.05 -3.47 -28.56
C LYS A 5 10.98 -2.75 -27.73
N VAL A 6 10.10 -3.52 -27.06
CA VAL A 6 9.06 -2.98 -26.18
C VAL A 6 9.70 -2.22 -25.01
N PHE A 7 10.71 -2.78 -24.36
CA PHE A 7 11.41 -2.10 -23.26
C PHE A 7 12.14 -0.84 -23.69
N LYS A 8 12.76 -0.83 -24.88
CA LYS A 8 13.34 0.40 -25.45
C LYS A 8 12.30 1.46 -25.74
N TRP A 9 11.12 1.06 -26.25
CA TRP A 9 9.99 1.96 -26.47
C TRP A 9 9.46 2.56 -25.15
N LEU A 10 9.48 1.78 -24.06
CA LEU A 10 9.17 2.24 -22.71
C LEU A 10 10.33 2.97 -22.01
N HIS A 11 11.40 3.32 -22.74
CA HIS A 11 12.61 3.98 -22.19
C HIS A 11 13.28 3.24 -21.03
N MET A 12 13.14 1.91 -20.95
CA MET A 12 13.78 1.11 -19.92
C MET A 12 15.24 0.83 -20.26
N ILE A 13 16.13 1.11 -19.31
CA ILE A 13 17.56 0.78 -19.41
C ILE A 13 17.78 -0.57 -18.69
N PRO A 14 18.23 -1.64 -19.39
CA PRO A 14 18.47 -2.93 -18.76
C PRO A 14 19.68 -2.85 -17.82
N ILE A 15 19.64 -3.58 -16.70
CA ILE A 15 20.76 -3.73 -15.75
C ILE A 15 21.02 -5.22 -15.55
N TYR A 16 22.28 -5.63 -15.64
CA TYR A 16 22.73 -7.00 -15.39
C TYR A 16 23.09 -7.14 -13.92
N LYS A 17 22.46 -8.10 -13.23
CA LYS A 17 22.65 -8.32 -11.80
C LYS A 17 23.63 -9.48 -11.56
N PRO A 18 24.65 -9.34 -10.70
CA PRO A 18 25.62 -10.41 -10.47
C PRO A 18 25.00 -11.73 -9.99
N ASP A 19 23.91 -11.65 -9.22
CA ASP A 19 23.16 -12.80 -8.69
C ASP A 19 22.32 -13.55 -9.74
N ILE A 20 22.09 -12.96 -10.92
CA ILE A 20 21.25 -13.54 -11.98
C ILE A 20 22.07 -13.82 -13.24
N SER A 21 23.00 -12.92 -13.58
CA SER A 21 23.75 -12.91 -14.83
C SER A 21 25.21 -12.51 -14.56
N PRO A 22 26.00 -13.33 -13.84
CA PRO A 22 27.36 -13.00 -13.42
C PRO A 22 28.29 -12.71 -14.60
N ASP A 23 28.19 -13.48 -15.68
CA ASP A 23 29.06 -13.34 -16.86
C ASP A 23 28.77 -12.07 -17.68
N GLU A 24 27.60 -11.46 -17.49
CA GLU A 24 27.17 -10.27 -18.26
C GLU A 24 27.39 -8.95 -17.52
N VAL A 25 27.92 -8.97 -16.29
CA VAL A 25 28.12 -7.76 -15.46
C VAL A 25 29.02 -6.74 -16.14
N HIS A 26 29.97 -7.17 -16.99
CA HIS A 26 30.83 -6.28 -17.76
C HIS A 26 30.05 -5.32 -18.68
N LYS A 27 28.87 -5.74 -19.17
CA LYS A 27 27.97 -4.93 -20.01
C LYS A 27 27.39 -3.73 -19.26
N ASN A 28 27.43 -3.74 -17.92
CA ASN A 28 26.97 -2.59 -17.13
C ASN A 28 27.79 -1.33 -17.41
N LYS A 29 29.05 -1.43 -17.86
CA LYS A 29 29.85 -0.23 -18.21
C LYS A 29 29.17 0.60 -19.32
N GLU A 30 28.67 -0.05 -20.37
CA GLU A 30 27.92 0.62 -21.44
C GLU A 30 26.57 1.16 -20.96
N ILE A 31 25.96 0.51 -19.98
CA ILE A 31 24.70 0.96 -19.37
C ILE A 31 24.92 2.23 -18.55
N PHE A 32 25.99 2.31 -17.76
CA PHE A 32 26.37 3.53 -17.06
C PHE A 32 26.61 4.67 -18.05
N GLN A 33 27.34 4.44 -19.14
CA GLN A 33 27.53 5.47 -20.17
C GLN A 33 26.20 5.97 -20.74
N LYS A 34 25.27 5.06 -21.07
CA LYS A 34 23.92 5.45 -21.53
C LYS A 34 23.17 6.29 -20.49
N CYS A 35 23.32 6.00 -19.20
CA CYS A 35 22.72 6.81 -18.15
C CYS A 35 23.34 8.21 -18.08
N PHE A 36 24.67 8.31 -18.22
CA PHE A 36 25.37 9.60 -18.26
C PHE A 36 24.90 10.44 -19.46
N ASP A 37 24.88 9.85 -20.66
CA ASP A 37 24.39 10.50 -21.87
C ASP A 37 22.93 10.93 -21.70
N HIS A 38 22.09 10.14 -21.03
CA HIS A 38 20.69 10.47 -20.78
C HIS A 38 20.55 11.73 -19.92
N LEU A 39 21.28 11.79 -18.81
CA LEU A 39 21.30 12.94 -17.92
C LEU A 39 21.92 14.18 -18.61
N GLY A 40 23.03 14.00 -19.35
CA GLY A 40 23.67 15.08 -20.11
C GLY A 40 22.79 15.66 -21.22
N ASN A 41 21.84 14.88 -21.74
CA ASN A 41 20.82 15.36 -22.68
C ASN A 41 19.59 15.99 -21.99
N GLY A 42 19.69 16.35 -20.70
CA GLY A 42 18.61 16.98 -19.93
C GLY A 42 17.41 16.08 -19.63
N LYS A 43 17.59 14.75 -19.68
CA LYS A 43 16.53 13.78 -19.40
C LYS A 43 16.59 13.29 -17.95
N THR A 44 15.57 12.53 -17.53
CA THR A 44 15.40 12.08 -16.14
C THR A 44 15.50 10.56 -16.03
N ILE A 45 16.09 10.07 -14.94
CA ILE A 45 16.18 8.64 -14.64
C ILE A 45 15.43 8.35 -13.34
N MET A 46 14.50 7.38 -13.39
CA MET A 46 13.86 6.81 -12.19
C MET A 46 14.55 5.50 -11.82
N ILE A 47 14.96 5.36 -10.56
CA ILE A 47 15.66 4.17 -10.05
C ILE A 47 15.11 3.73 -8.69
N PHE A 48 14.93 2.42 -8.52
CA PHE A 48 14.61 1.80 -7.23
C PHE A 48 15.88 1.17 -6.65
N PRO A 49 16.56 1.84 -5.70
CA PRO A 49 17.94 1.50 -5.36
C PRO A 49 18.08 0.23 -4.51
N GLU A 50 17.00 -0.31 -3.93
CA GLU A 50 16.98 -1.64 -3.30
C GLU A 50 17.19 -2.79 -4.30
N GLY A 51 16.77 -2.59 -5.55
CA GLY A 51 16.85 -3.60 -6.61
C GLY A 51 15.96 -4.82 -6.41
N VAL A 52 15.04 -4.80 -5.43
CA VAL A 52 14.03 -5.83 -5.18
C VAL A 52 12.68 -5.17 -4.92
N SER A 53 11.59 -5.93 -5.07
CA SER A 53 10.23 -5.46 -4.79
C SER A 53 9.63 -6.43 -3.80
N LYS A 54 9.75 -6.14 -2.50
CA LYS A 54 9.17 -6.94 -1.41
C LYS A 54 8.22 -6.08 -0.61
N THR A 55 7.12 -6.68 -0.18
CA THR A 55 6.07 -5.98 0.56
C THR A 55 6.34 -6.04 2.07
N GLU A 56 7.16 -5.13 2.57
CA GLU A 56 7.49 -4.99 4.00
C GLU A 56 7.59 -3.51 4.40
N ARG A 57 7.34 -3.19 5.68
CA ARG A 57 7.51 -1.83 6.22
C ARG A 57 8.96 -1.60 6.66
N LYS A 58 9.91 -1.81 5.76
CA LYS A 58 11.35 -1.64 6.04
C LYS A 58 12.07 -1.21 4.77
N LEU A 59 13.01 -0.26 4.90
CA LEU A 59 13.93 0.04 3.80
C LEU A 59 15.02 -1.03 3.75
N ARG A 60 15.15 -1.72 2.62
CA ARG A 60 16.25 -2.68 2.45
C ARG A 60 17.57 -1.96 2.19
N PRO A 61 18.71 -2.65 2.37
CA PRO A 61 19.99 -2.10 1.93
C PRO A 61 19.91 -1.68 0.46
N ILE A 62 20.30 -0.42 0.19
CA ILE A 62 20.28 0.14 -1.15
C ILE A 62 21.66 0.02 -1.81
N LYS A 63 21.68 -0.09 -3.14
CA LYS A 63 22.89 -0.22 -3.94
C LYS A 63 23.42 1.16 -4.37
N THR A 64 24.72 1.25 -4.60
CA THR A 64 25.42 2.50 -4.99
C THR A 64 25.15 2.98 -6.42
N GLY A 65 24.36 2.23 -7.21
CA GLY A 65 24.13 2.52 -8.63
C GLY A 65 23.55 3.92 -8.89
N ALA A 66 22.63 4.38 -8.04
CA ALA A 66 22.03 5.72 -8.17
C ALA A 66 23.08 6.83 -8.00
N ALA A 67 23.87 6.76 -6.92
CA ALA A 67 24.94 7.71 -6.64
C ALA A 67 26.00 7.72 -7.77
N ARG A 68 26.43 6.54 -8.23
CA ARG A 68 27.42 6.41 -9.31
C ARG A 68 26.93 6.93 -10.64
N ILE A 69 25.65 6.74 -10.97
CA ILE A 69 25.04 7.29 -12.20
C ILE A 69 25.08 8.82 -12.15
N ALA A 70 24.66 9.40 -11.02
CA ALA A 70 24.52 10.85 -10.90
C ALA A 70 25.89 11.55 -10.86
N LEU A 71 26.80 11.10 -10.00
CA LEU A 71 28.17 11.63 -9.90
C LEU A 71 28.97 11.41 -11.19
N GLY A 72 28.80 10.26 -11.86
CA GLY A 72 29.49 10.00 -13.12
C GLY A 72 29.02 10.88 -14.27
N ALA A 73 27.73 11.25 -14.31
CA ALA A 73 27.21 12.20 -15.29
C ALA A 73 27.79 13.60 -15.05
N GLU A 74 27.82 14.05 -13.79
CA GLU A 74 28.44 15.33 -13.41
C GLU A 74 29.93 15.36 -13.75
N GLN A 75 30.68 14.30 -13.39
CA GLN A 75 32.11 14.22 -13.69
C GLN A 75 32.41 14.37 -15.19
N GLN A 76 31.61 13.73 -16.07
CA GLN A 76 31.80 13.84 -17.53
C GLN A 76 31.58 15.25 -18.08
N ASN A 77 30.96 16.11 -17.29
CA ASN A 77 30.57 17.47 -17.65
C ASN A 77 31.11 18.48 -16.62
N ALA A 78 32.23 18.17 -15.98
CA ALA A 78 32.92 19.05 -15.03
C ALA A 78 32.06 19.60 -13.87
N PHE A 79 31.04 18.86 -13.44
CA PHE A 79 30.05 19.24 -12.43
C PHE A 79 29.18 20.47 -12.78
N ASP A 80 28.96 20.72 -14.07
CA ASP A 80 28.16 21.86 -14.57
C ASP A 80 26.75 21.45 -15.04
N LEU A 81 26.37 20.17 -14.96
CA LEU A 81 25.04 19.73 -15.45
C LEU A 81 23.89 20.14 -14.52
N GLY A 82 24.13 20.25 -13.21
CA GLY A 82 23.09 20.53 -12.22
C GLY A 82 22.10 19.36 -12.02
N VAL A 83 22.58 18.12 -12.16
CA VAL A 83 21.87 16.89 -11.81
C VAL A 83 21.50 16.92 -10.34
N LYS A 84 20.22 16.68 -10.06
CA LYS A 84 19.68 16.58 -8.71
C LYS A 84 19.12 15.20 -8.44
N ILE A 85 19.32 14.71 -7.22
CA ILE A 85 18.67 13.47 -6.78
C ILE A 85 17.46 13.83 -5.93
N VAL A 86 16.27 13.49 -6.41
CA VAL A 86 15.01 13.70 -5.66
C VAL A 86 14.57 12.37 -5.02
N PRO A 87 14.64 12.23 -3.68
CA PRO A 87 14.15 11.05 -2.99
C PRO A 87 12.61 11.03 -3.00
N ILE A 88 12.03 9.89 -3.35
CA ILE A 88 10.57 9.72 -3.43
C ILE A 88 10.16 8.54 -2.53
N GLY A 89 9.36 8.80 -1.51
CA GLY A 89 8.75 7.78 -0.67
C GLY A 89 7.35 7.40 -1.17
N ILE A 90 7.07 6.10 -1.26
CA ILE A 90 5.76 5.58 -1.67
C ILE A 90 5.19 4.75 -0.52
N ASN A 91 4.08 5.22 0.06
CA ASN A 91 3.45 4.60 1.22
C ASN A 91 2.06 4.09 0.85
N TYR A 92 1.88 2.77 0.81
CA TYR A 92 0.59 2.15 0.56
C TYR A 92 -0.15 1.90 1.87
N SER A 93 -1.44 2.24 1.93
CA SER A 93 -2.31 1.82 3.03
C SER A 93 -2.47 0.30 3.07
N ASN A 94 -2.65 -0.34 1.92
CA ASN A 94 -2.57 -1.79 1.74
C ASN A 94 -2.20 -2.15 0.28
N PRO A 95 -0.94 -2.54 -0.01
CA PRO A 95 -0.47 -2.78 -1.37
C PRO A 95 -1.09 -4.01 -2.05
N HIS A 96 -1.86 -4.83 -1.33
CA HIS A 96 -2.51 -6.03 -1.87
C HIS A 96 -4.02 -5.85 -2.10
N TYR A 97 -4.61 -4.74 -1.66
CA TYR A 97 -6.05 -4.50 -1.80
C TYR A 97 -6.33 -3.51 -2.93
N PHE A 98 -7.33 -3.84 -3.74
CA PHE A 98 -7.77 -2.97 -4.82
C PHE A 98 -8.37 -1.68 -4.25
N ARG A 99 -8.03 -0.53 -4.86
CA ARG A 99 -8.47 0.81 -4.44
C ARG A 99 -8.04 1.19 -3.01
N SER A 100 -6.90 0.68 -2.56
CA SER A 100 -6.22 1.20 -1.38
C SER A 100 -5.58 2.56 -1.67
N ASP A 101 -5.52 3.43 -0.66
CA ASP A 101 -4.83 4.71 -0.75
C ASP A 101 -3.31 4.54 -0.88
N VAL A 102 -2.68 5.41 -1.66
CA VAL A 102 -1.23 5.57 -1.76
C VAL A 102 -0.87 7.03 -1.45
N TYR A 103 0.13 7.23 -0.60
CA TYR A 103 0.73 8.54 -0.33
C TYR A 103 2.13 8.59 -0.93
N VAL A 104 2.36 9.54 -1.82
CA VAL A 104 3.65 9.78 -2.47
C VAL A 104 4.25 11.05 -1.88
N HIS A 105 5.44 10.91 -1.28
CA HIS A 105 6.14 12.00 -0.62
C HIS A 105 7.43 12.31 -1.37
N PHE A 106 7.52 13.51 -1.93
CA PHE A 106 8.72 14.02 -2.60
C PHE A 106 9.57 14.77 -1.59
N GLY A 107 10.81 14.33 -1.38
CA GLY A 107 11.75 15.00 -0.50
C GLY A 107 12.56 16.09 -1.20
N SER A 108 13.30 16.87 -0.42
CA SER A 108 14.17 17.92 -0.95
C SER A 108 15.26 17.33 -1.87
N PRO A 109 15.56 18.00 -2.99
CA PRO A 109 16.65 17.58 -3.87
C PRO A 109 18.00 17.54 -3.16
N ILE A 110 18.83 16.56 -3.50
CA ILE A 110 20.26 16.52 -3.17
C ILE A 110 21.00 17.12 -4.34
N GLU A 111 21.71 18.22 -4.09
CA GLU A 111 22.59 18.86 -5.07
C GLU A 111 23.93 18.11 -5.10
N LEU A 112 24.53 17.95 -6.29
CA LEU A 112 25.76 17.17 -6.43
C LEU A 112 27.03 18.00 -6.44
N GLN A 113 26.90 19.32 -6.59
CA GLN A 113 28.02 20.25 -6.68
C GLN A 113 28.90 20.23 -5.41
N GLU A 114 28.28 20.01 -4.24
CA GLU A 114 28.98 19.88 -2.96
C GLU A 114 29.93 18.68 -2.90
N TYR A 115 29.74 17.66 -3.74
CA TYR A 115 30.56 16.45 -3.76
C TYR A 115 31.74 16.51 -4.74
N GLN A 116 31.90 17.60 -5.51
CA GLN A 116 32.89 17.68 -6.60
C GLN A 116 34.33 17.48 -6.14
N LEU A 117 34.75 18.20 -5.09
CA LEU A 117 36.14 18.17 -4.61
C LEU A 117 36.51 16.78 -4.10
N GLU A 118 35.68 16.22 -3.23
CA GLU A 118 35.88 14.91 -2.61
C GLU A 118 35.83 13.78 -3.65
N TYR A 119 35.01 13.93 -4.70
CA TYR A 119 34.88 12.91 -5.74
C TYR A 119 36.16 12.76 -6.57
N ASN A 120 36.88 13.86 -6.81
CA ASN A 120 38.16 13.85 -7.51
C ASN A 120 39.26 13.18 -6.70
N GLU A 121 39.14 13.14 -5.36
CA GLU A 121 40.07 12.44 -4.47
C GLU A 121 39.74 10.94 -4.37
N ASP A 122 38.48 10.61 -4.04
CA ASP A 122 38.03 9.22 -3.89
C ASP A 122 36.57 9.04 -4.34
N SER A 123 36.40 8.78 -5.63
CA SER A 123 35.08 8.52 -6.24
C SER A 123 34.29 7.35 -5.61
N ILE A 124 34.96 6.35 -5.03
CA ILE A 124 34.28 5.18 -4.44
C ILE A 124 33.69 5.57 -3.10
N LYS A 125 34.49 6.23 -2.26
CA LYS A 125 34.08 6.72 -0.95
C LYS A 125 32.91 7.70 -1.08
N VAL A 126 33.02 8.69 -1.96
CA VAL A 126 31.94 9.68 -2.18
C VAL A 126 30.65 9.03 -2.69
N ALA A 127 30.75 8.03 -3.58
CA ALA A 127 29.57 7.28 -4.01
C ALA A 127 28.89 6.51 -2.84
N GLN A 128 29.66 6.00 -1.88
CA GLN A 128 29.12 5.36 -0.68
C GLN A 128 28.47 6.36 0.27
N GLU A 129 29.09 7.52 0.49
CA GLU A 129 28.56 8.61 1.31
C GLU A 129 27.26 9.17 0.74
N LEU A 130 27.23 9.47 -0.56
CA LEU A 130 26.01 9.89 -1.24
C LEU A 130 24.93 8.80 -1.18
N THR A 131 25.30 7.53 -1.28
CA THR A 131 24.35 6.42 -1.10
C THR A 131 23.77 6.41 0.32
N ALA A 132 24.57 6.61 1.35
CA ALA A 132 24.08 6.72 2.73
C ALA A 132 23.16 7.95 2.90
N ALA A 133 23.52 9.08 2.29
CA ALA A 133 22.73 10.31 2.31
C ALA A 133 21.36 10.15 1.61
N ILE A 134 21.31 9.39 0.50
CA ILE A 134 20.06 8.99 -0.16
C ILE A 134 19.24 8.07 0.74
N LYS A 135 19.87 7.08 1.39
CA LYS A 135 19.19 6.14 2.29
C LYS A 135 18.46 6.88 3.42
N VAL A 136 19.17 7.78 4.13
CA VAL A 136 18.60 8.57 5.23
C VAL A 136 17.40 9.38 4.76
N ARG A 137 17.50 10.05 3.61
CA ARG A 137 16.39 10.82 3.05
C ARG A 137 15.21 9.92 2.67
N LEU A 138 15.43 8.75 2.07
CA LEU A 138 14.36 7.79 1.76
C LEU A 138 13.64 7.29 3.02
N GLU A 139 14.38 6.97 4.09
CA GLU A 139 13.82 6.53 5.38
C GLU A 139 12.89 7.59 5.99
N GLN A 140 13.19 8.88 5.80
CA GLN A 140 12.32 9.96 6.25
C GLN A 140 10.99 10.03 5.48
N MET A 141 10.96 9.56 4.23
CA MET A 141 9.79 9.63 3.34
C MET A 141 8.86 8.41 3.45
N ILE A 142 9.26 7.36 4.17
CA ILE A 142 8.48 6.13 4.31
C ILE A 142 8.26 5.73 5.78
N VAL A 143 7.24 4.91 6.04
CA VAL A 143 7.03 4.32 7.38
C VAL A 143 7.94 3.09 7.54
N VAL A 144 9.03 3.27 8.28
CA VAL A 144 10.01 2.20 8.57
C VAL A 144 9.74 1.61 9.96
N VAL A 145 9.56 0.30 10.03
CA VAL A 145 9.53 -0.49 11.26
C VAL A 145 10.77 -1.38 11.26
N GLU A 146 11.82 -0.95 11.96
CA GLU A 146 13.09 -1.67 11.99
C GLU A 146 13.03 -2.98 12.78
N ASP A 147 12.29 -2.94 13.89
CA ASP A 147 12.10 -4.04 14.83
C ASP A 147 10.83 -4.84 14.48
N GLU A 148 11.03 -6.07 13.99
CA GLU A 148 9.94 -6.94 13.57
C GLU A 148 9.00 -7.32 14.73
N SER A 149 9.48 -7.29 15.98
CA SER A 149 8.68 -7.70 17.15
C SER A 149 7.57 -6.71 17.54
N ILE A 150 7.62 -5.48 17.02
CA ILE A 150 6.60 -4.44 17.25
C ILE A 150 5.59 -4.34 16.10
N VAL A 151 5.83 -5.01 14.96
CA VAL A 151 5.01 -4.89 13.74
C VAL A 151 3.53 -5.18 14.00
N GLU A 152 3.22 -6.28 14.68
CA GLU A 152 1.82 -6.66 14.97
C GLU A 152 1.17 -5.66 15.94
N LEU A 153 1.90 -5.19 16.95
CA LEU A 153 1.39 -4.17 17.86
C LEU A 153 1.09 -2.85 17.15
N VAL A 154 1.99 -2.40 16.26
CA VAL A 154 1.77 -1.20 15.44
C VAL A 154 0.51 -1.35 14.59
N LYS A 155 0.29 -2.51 13.95
CA LYS A 155 -0.93 -2.76 13.16
C LYS A 155 -2.19 -2.70 14.02
N ASP A 156 -2.16 -3.29 15.22
CA ASP A 156 -3.28 -3.28 16.16
C ASP A 156 -3.62 -1.86 16.64
N ILE A 157 -2.59 -1.07 16.98
CA ILE A 157 -2.75 0.35 17.35
C ILE A 157 -3.29 1.15 16.16
N GLU A 158 -2.77 0.97 14.94
CA GLU A 158 -3.31 1.62 13.75
C GLU A 158 -4.78 1.26 13.52
N ARG A 159 -5.16 -0.01 13.69
CA ARG A 159 -6.55 -0.47 13.52
C ARG A 159 -7.49 0.19 14.53
N LEU A 160 -7.05 0.34 15.79
CA LEU A 160 -7.82 0.94 16.87
C LEU A 160 -7.87 2.47 16.78
N TYR A 161 -6.71 3.11 16.67
CA TYR A 161 -6.50 4.52 16.98
C TYR A 161 -6.62 5.44 15.76
N ARG A 162 -6.11 5.01 14.59
CA ARG A 162 -6.18 5.79 13.34
C ARG A 162 -7.63 6.07 12.94
N SER A 163 -8.54 5.15 13.24
CA SER A 163 -9.96 5.32 12.93
C SER A 163 -10.65 6.38 13.81
N THR A 164 -10.21 6.52 15.06
CA THR A 164 -10.67 7.55 16.00
C THR A 164 -10.18 8.93 15.55
N LEU A 165 -8.90 9.07 15.21
CA LEU A 165 -8.30 10.35 14.78
C LEU A 165 -8.81 10.87 13.43
N ARG A 166 -9.50 10.03 12.65
CA ARG A 166 -10.03 10.36 11.31
C ARG A 166 -11.37 11.09 11.34
N GLU A 167 -12.13 11.03 12.44
CA GLU A 167 -13.49 11.58 12.49
C GLU A 167 -13.51 13.12 12.38
N GLU A 168 -12.37 13.77 12.63
CA GLU A 168 -12.25 15.22 12.69
C GLU A 168 -11.77 15.88 11.38
N LEU A 169 -11.42 15.10 10.34
CA LEU A 169 -10.66 15.62 9.19
C LEU A 169 -11.27 15.36 7.79
N PRO A 170 -11.20 16.33 6.85
CA PRO A 170 -11.65 16.19 5.46
C PRO A 170 -10.96 15.05 4.67
N ASN A 171 -11.64 14.53 3.65
CA ASN A 171 -11.17 13.38 2.84
C ASN A 171 -9.85 13.60 2.08
N GLU A 172 -9.55 14.83 1.68
CA GLU A 172 -8.46 15.14 0.73
C GLU A 172 -7.05 14.96 1.31
N HIS A 173 -6.93 14.91 2.65
CA HIS A 173 -5.64 14.79 3.35
C HIS A 173 -5.49 13.47 4.10
N LYS A 174 -6.36 12.48 3.84
CA LYS A 174 -6.36 11.23 4.61
C LYS A 174 -5.07 10.45 4.44
N ALA A 175 -4.58 10.28 3.21
CA ALA A 175 -3.40 9.47 2.96
C ALA A 175 -2.12 10.07 3.56
N SER A 176 -1.96 11.40 3.55
CA SER A 176 -0.82 12.09 4.15
C SER A 176 -0.89 12.06 5.68
N LEU A 177 -2.05 12.37 6.26
CA LEU A 177 -2.27 12.26 7.70
C LEU A 177 -1.97 10.85 8.20
N ASP A 178 -2.52 9.85 7.51
CA ASP A 178 -2.33 8.45 7.81
C ASP A 178 -0.85 8.05 7.84
N PHE A 179 -0.06 8.59 6.92
CA PHE A 179 1.39 8.40 6.89
C PHE A 179 2.06 8.97 8.16
N TYR A 180 1.78 10.23 8.51
CA TYR A 180 2.38 10.87 9.69
C TYR A 180 1.95 10.18 10.99
N LEU A 181 0.68 9.80 11.11
CA LEU A 181 0.16 9.04 12.26
C LEU A 181 0.85 7.68 12.38
N SER A 182 0.96 6.92 11.28
CA SER A 182 1.68 5.65 11.28
C SER A 182 3.14 5.82 11.72
N LYS A 183 3.82 6.88 11.24
CA LYS A 183 5.20 7.18 11.64
C LYS A 183 5.31 7.51 13.13
N GLN A 184 4.41 8.34 13.66
CA GLN A 184 4.34 8.67 15.09
C GLN A 184 4.07 7.43 15.95
N ILE A 185 3.13 6.56 15.54
CA ILE A 185 2.82 5.31 16.25
C ILE A 185 4.06 4.42 16.32
N VAL A 186 4.76 4.22 15.20
CA VAL A 186 5.98 3.39 15.17
C VAL A 186 7.04 3.95 16.13
N ASN A 187 7.30 5.25 16.05
CA ASN A 187 8.30 5.89 16.92
C ASN A 187 7.91 5.81 18.40
N ALA A 188 6.65 6.08 18.73
CA ALA A 188 6.14 6.02 20.10
C ALA A 188 6.21 4.58 20.65
N VAL A 189 5.85 3.58 19.87
CA VAL A 189 5.95 2.16 20.28
C VAL A 189 7.40 1.76 20.50
N ALA A 190 8.31 2.13 19.60
CA ALA A 190 9.74 1.85 19.74
C ALA A 190 10.33 2.52 20.99
N TYR A 191 9.99 3.80 21.23
CA TYR A 191 10.38 4.54 22.43
C TYR A 191 9.87 3.88 23.70
N ASN A 192 8.57 3.56 23.76
CA ASN A 192 7.97 2.95 24.94
C ASN A 192 8.50 1.55 25.22
N LYS A 193 8.80 0.76 24.18
CA LYS A 193 9.47 -0.54 24.36
C LYS A 193 10.83 -0.39 25.04
N LYS A 194 11.60 0.66 24.71
CA LYS A 194 12.93 0.91 25.27
C LYS A 194 12.87 1.50 26.68
N VAL A 195 12.02 2.50 26.90
CA VAL A 195 11.98 3.29 28.15
C VAL A 195 11.07 2.66 29.21
N ARG A 196 9.98 2.01 28.78
CA ARG A 196 8.92 1.47 29.66
C ARG A 196 8.54 0.03 29.26
N PRO A 197 9.48 -0.93 29.35
CA PRO A 197 9.29 -2.28 28.82
C PRO A 197 8.16 -3.04 29.53
N LYS A 198 7.91 -2.78 30.82
CA LYS A 198 6.85 -3.45 31.58
C LYS A 198 5.46 -3.00 31.10
N GLU A 199 5.26 -1.69 31.03
CA GLU A 199 4.02 -1.06 30.55
C GLU A 199 3.76 -1.43 29.09
N TYR A 200 4.80 -1.41 28.25
CA TYR A 200 4.73 -1.88 26.86
C TYR A 200 4.23 -3.32 26.75
N LEU A 201 4.74 -4.26 27.57
CA LEU A 201 4.31 -5.65 27.53
C LEU A 201 2.86 -5.83 28.00
N ILE A 202 2.46 -5.12 29.07
CA ILE A 202 1.09 -5.13 29.58
C ILE A 202 0.13 -4.62 28.50
N PHE A 203 0.43 -3.47 27.91
CA PHE A 203 -0.38 -2.89 26.83
C PHE A 203 -0.47 -3.83 25.63
N LYS A 204 0.67 -4.39 25.18
CA LYS A 204 0.73 -5.35 24.07
C LYS A 204 -0.16 -6.56 24.32
N GLN A 205 -0.15 -7.10 25.54
CA GLN A 205 -1.03 -8.22 25.90
C GLN A 205 -2.50 -7.79 25.91
N LYS A 206 -2.80 -6.62 26.47
CA LYS A 206 -4.17 -6.10 26.61
C LYS A 206 -4.84 -5.85 25.26
N ILE A 207 -4.16 -5.17 24.34
CA ILE A 207 -4.68 -4.91 22.98
C ILE A 207 -4.80 -6.20 22.17
N GLY A 208 -3.84 -7.13 22.32
CA GLY A 208 -3.93 -8.45 21.69
C GLY A 208 -5.14 -9.25 22.19
N GLN A 209 -5.42 -9.22 23.50
CA GLN A 209 -6.61 -9.86 24.07
C GLN A 209 -7.91 -9.24 23.55
N TYR A 210 -7.95 -7.91 23.38
CA TYR A 210 -9.08 -7.22 22.79
C TYR A 210 -9.35 -7.71 21.36
N PHE A 211 -8.35 -7.69 20.47
CA PHE A 211 -8.55 -8.12 19.08
C PHE A 211 -8.83 -9.63 18.95
N LEU A 212 -8.20 -10.48 19.77
CA LEU A 212 -8.54 -11.90 19.83
C LEU A 212 -9.99 -12.15 20.27
N ALA A 213 -10.50 -11.35 21.21
CA ALA A 213 -11.91 -11.44 21.62
C ALA A 213 -12.86 -11.02 20.49
N LEU A 214 -12.53 -9.93 19.78
CA LEU A 214 -13.30 -9.49 18.61
C LEU A 214 -13.34 -10.57 17.52
N ASP A 215 -12.19 -11.16 17.19
CA ASP A 215 -12.09 -12.17 16.14
C ASP A 215 -12.89 -13.44 16.49
N ARG A 216 -12.80 -13.91 17.74
CA ARG A 216 -13.60 -15.05 18.25
C ARG A 216 -15.11 -14.78 18.17
N LEU A 217 -15.53 -13.54 18.40
CA LEU A 217 -16.92 -13.12 18.35
C LEU A 217 -17.37 -12.72 16.95
N LYS A 218 -16.48 -12.76 15.94
CA LYS A 218 -16.72 -12.29 14.57
C LYS A 218 -17.21 -10.83 14.54
N LEU A 219 -16.60 -10.01 15.39
CA LEU A 219 -16.83 -8.58 15.51
C LEU A 219 -15.62 -7.81 14.95
N SER A 220 -15.85 -6.55 14.59
CA SER A 220 -14.79 -5.61 14.19
C SER A 220 -14.80 -4.43 15.14
N ASP A 221 -13.62 -3.85 15.42
CA ASP A 221 -13.50 -2.62 16.21
C ASP A 221 -14.39 -1.48 15.68
N THR A 222 -14.56 -1.41 14.35
CA THR A 222 -15.46 -0.45 13.69
C THR A 222 -16.88 -0.47 14.27
N GLN A 223 -17.34 -1.63 14.73
CA GLN A 223 -18.70 -1.78 15.25
C GLN A 223 -18.89 -1.16 16.63
N PHE A 224 -17.81 -1.07 17.41
CA PHE A 224 -17.80 -0.42 18.71
C PHE A 224 -17.68 1.09 18.51
N ARG A 225 -16.87 1.55 17.55
CA ARG A 225 -16.81 2.97 17.20
C ARG A 225 -18.15 3.53 16.72
N THR A 226 -18.83 2.86 15.79
CA THR A 226 -20.05 3.38 15.16
C THR A 226 -21.34 2.92 15.86
N SER A 227 -21.28 2.39 17.08
CA SER A 227 -22.46 1.75 17.69
C SER A 227 -23.65 2.67 17.91
N GLU A 228 -23.39 3.97 18.06
CA GLU A 228 -24.41 5.00 18.26
C GLU A 228 -25.10 5.44 16.96
N HIS A 229 -24.48 5.19 15.80
CA HIS A 229 -24.95 5.63 14.48
C HIS A 229 -25.47 4.49 13.59
N TYR A 230 -25.85 3.36 14.18
CA TYR A 230 -26.44 2.28 13.39
C TYR A 230 -27.79 2.70 12.82
N ALA A 231 -27.81 3.02 11.52
CA ALA A 231 -29.05 3.17 10.77
C ALA A 231 -29.98 1.98 11.05
N ASN A 232 -31.28 2.27 11.16
CA ASN A 232 -32.31 1.33 11.55
C ASN A 232 -32.15 0.00 10.75
N PRO A 233 -31.96 -1.14 11.43
CA PRO A 233 -31.65 -2.42 10.78
C PRO A 233 -32.73 -2.84 9.77
N ILE A 234 -33.96 -2.35 9.90
CA ILE A 234 -35.08 -2.61 8.98
C ILE A 234 -34.79 -2.03 7.58
N TRP A 235 -34.30 -0.79 7.50
CA TRP A 235 -33.96 -0.16 6.21
C TRP A 235 -32.79 -0.85 5.53
N LYS A 236 -31.75 -1.22 6.28
CA LYS A 236 -30.63 -1.99 5.73
C LYS A 236 -31.06 -3.38 5.24
N THR A 237 -31.94 -4.04 5.98
CA THR A 237 -32.50 -5.33 5.56
C THR A 237 -33.27 -5.19 4.24
N SER A 238 -34.07 -4.13 4.11
CA SER A 238 -34.81 -3.83 2.89
C SER A 238 -33.89 -3.57 1.69
N TYR A 239 -32.78 -2.84 1.88
CA TYR A 239 -31.75 -2.65 0.85
C TYR A 239 -31.20 -3.98 0.32
N PHE A 240 -30.91 -4.95 1.20
CA PHE A 240 -30.42 -6.26 0.77
C PHE A 240 -31.51 -7.06 0.04
N ILE A 241 -32.76 -7.03 0.50
CA ILE A 241 -33.86 -7.75 -0.16
C ILE A 241 -34.10 -7.19 -1.58
N ILE A 242 -34.25 -5.87 -1.71
CA ILE A 242 -34.52 -5.22 -3.00
C ILE A 242 -33.30 -5.32 -3.93
N GLY A 243 -32.12 -5.10 -3.38
CA GLY A 243 -30.86 -5.15 -4.11
C GLY A 243 -30.44 -6.54 -4.57
N PHE A 244 -31.03 -7.61 -4.03
CA PHE A 244 -30.63 -8.99 -4.29
C PHE A 244 -30.73 -9.37 -5.77
N LEU A 245 -31.79 -8.93 -6.46
CA LEU A 245 -31.97 -9.24 -7.88
C LEU A 245 -30.87 -8.61 -8.74
N LEU A 246 -30.54 -7.34 -8.48
CA LEU A 246 -29.45 -6.66 -9.17
C LEU A 246 -28.09 -7.27 -8.83
N PHE A 247 -27.89 -7.69 -7.58
CA PHE A 247 -26.71 -8.42 -7.14
C PHE A 247 -26.57 -9.74 -7.90
N MET A 248 -27.66 -10.52 -8.03
CA MET A 248 -27.66 -11.81 -8.72
C MET A 248 -27.33 -11.63 -10.21
N TYR A 249 -27.92 -10.63 -10.86
CA TYR A 249 -27.57 -10.27 -12.24
C TYR A 249 -26.07 -9.97 -12.38
N GLY A 250 -25.56 -9.02 -11.59
CA GLY A 250 -24.16 -8.64 -11.63
C GLY A 250 -23.21 -9.78 -11.26
N PHE A 251 -23.60 -10.65 -10.33
CA PHE A 251 -22.84 -11.83 -9.93
C PHE A 251 -22.73 -12.82 -11.10
N LEU A 252 -23.85 -13.16 -11.75
CA LEU A 252 -23.87 -14.14 -12.83
C LEU A 252 -23.04 -13.71 -14.04
N VAL A 253 -23.13 -12.44 -14.45
CA VAL A 253 -22.39 -11.95 -15.63
C VAL A 253 -20.90 -11.74 -15.36
N ASN A 254 -20.48 -11.61 -14.09
CA ASN A 254 -19.09 -11.33 -13.73
C ASN A 254 -18.34 -12.48 -13.05
N ILE A 255 -19.04 -13.52 -12.56
CA ILE A 255 -18.38 -14.60 -11.81
C ILE A 255 -17.42 -15.42 -12.68
N LEU A 256 -17.77 -15.68 -13.94
CA LEU A 256 -16.94 -16.43 -14.87
C LEU A 256 -15.62 -15.72 -15.22
N PRO A 257 -15.61 -14.45 -15.69
CA PRO A 257 -14.35 -13.75 -15.94
C PRO A 257 -13.54 -13.57 -14.65
N TYR A 258 -14.19 -13.27 -13.52
CA TYR A 258 -13.52 -13.17 -12.22
C TYR A 258 -12.80 -14.46 -11.82
N LYS A 259 -13.48 -15.62 -11.90
CA LYS A 259 -12.91 -16.92 -11.54
C LYS A 259 -11.81 -17.36 -12.51
N THR A 260 -11.97 -17.03 -13.80
CA THR A 260 -10.93 -17.28 -14.81
C THR A 260 -9.65 -16.51 -14.50
N VAL A 261 -9.76 -15.21 -14.14
CA VAL A 261 -8.60 -14.39 -13.73
C VAL A 261 -7.95 -14.93 -12.46
N GLU A 262 -8.77 -15.32 -11.47
CA GLU A 262 -8.29 -15.94 -10.25
C GLU A 262 -7.49 -17.23 -10.55
N PHE A 263 -8.03 -18.11 -11.39
CA PHE A 263 -7.38 -19.34 -11.82
C PHE A 263 -6.06 -19.09 -12.57
N LEU A 264 -6.06 -18.21 -13.58
CA LEU A 264 -4.87 -17.86 -14.35
C LEU A 264 -3.77 -17.26 -13.47
N SER A 265 -4.15 -16.36 -12.55
CA SER A 265 -3.21 -15.72 -11.63
C SER A 265 -2.57 -16.69 -10.64
N ARG A 266 -3.25 -17.79 -10.30
CA ARG A 266 -2.73 -18.83 -9.39
C ARG A 266 -1.91 -19.90 -10.13
N LYS A 267 -2.29 -20.25 -11.36
CA LYS A 267 -1.62 -21.29 -12.16
C LYS A 267 -0.26 -20.85 -12.67
N ILE A 268 -0.09 -19.56 -12.97
CA ILE A 268 1.18 -19.01 -13.43
C ILE A 268 2.00 -18.67 -12.19
N SER A 269 3.00 -19.49 -11.90
CA SER A 269 3.89 -19.38 -10.74
C SER A 269 4.82 -18.16 -10.84
N VAL A 270 4.27 -16.97 -10.64
CA VAL A 270 5.04 -15.73 -10.53
C VAL A 270 5.22 -15.37 -9.06
N ARG A 271 6.27 -14.60 -8.75
CA ARG A 271 6.52 -14.04 -7.42
C ARG A 271 5.25 -13.37 -6.86
N LYS A 272 5.01 -13.54 -5.54
CA LYS A 272 3.83 -13.02 -4.84
C LYS A 272 3.59 -11.52 -5.08
N ASP A 273 4.67 -10.74 -5.16
CA ASP A 273 4.62 -9.29 -5.36
C ASP A 273 4.09 -8.88 -6.75
N PHE A 274 3.99 -9.81 -7.70
CA PHE A 274 3.47 -9.54 -9.06
C PHE A 274 2.02 -9.98 -9.26
N ILE A 275 1.41 -10.66 -8.28
CA ILE A 275 0.05 -11.22 -8.42
C ILE A 275 -0.98 -10.11 -8.70
N GLY A 276 -0.85 -8.95 -8.06
CA GLY A 276 -1.74 -7.80 -8.27
C GLY A 276 -1.71 -7.30 -9.72
N SER A 277 -0.51 -7.06 -10.26
CA SER A 277 -0.30 -6.62 -11.64
C SER A 277 -0.79 -7.66 -12.66
N MET A 278 -0.58 -8.95 -12.39
CA MET A 278 -1.10 -10.03 -13.24
C MET A 278 -2.62 -10.07 -13.25
N LYS A 279 -3.26 -9.93 -12.07
CA LYS A 279 -4.73 -9.88 -11.98
C LYS A 279 -5.30 -8.68 -12.74
N LEU A 280 -4.63 -7.53 -12.72
CA LEU A 280 -5.04 -6.37 -13.53
C LEU A 280 -4.89 -6.64 -15.02
N ALA A 281 -3.72 -7.09 -15.47
CA ALA A 281 -3.45 -7.36 -16.88
C ALA A 281 -4.39 -8.45 -17.43
N PHE A 282 -4.44 -9.62 -16.78
CA PHE A 282 -5.37 -10.68 -17.17
C PHE A 282 -6.82 -10.27 -17.00
N GLY A 283 -7.15 -9.52 -15.95
CA GLY A 283 -8.47 -8.96 -15.74
C GLY A 283 -8.93 -8.16 -16.94
N MET A 284 -8.11 -7.22 -17.41
CA MET A 284 -8.43 -6.39 -18.56
C MET A 284 -8.74 -7.22 -19.81
N PHE A 285 -7.91 -8.21 -20.16
CA PHE A 285 -8.13 -9.03 -21.35
C PHE A 285 -9.28 -10.02 -21.20
N VAL A 286 -9.37 -10.73 -20.07
CA VAL A 286 -10.40 -11.75 -19.83
C VAL A 286 -11.78 -11.11 -19.75
N PHE A 287 -11.93 -10.01 -19.00
CA PHE A 287 -13.22 -9.32 -18.93
C PHE A 287 -13.63 -8.75 -20.29
N LEU A 288 -12.69 -8.17 -21.05
CA LEU A 288 -12.98 -7.66 -22.40
C LEU A 288 -13.51 -8.77 -23.32
N LEU A 289 -12.83 -9.91 -23.39
CA LEU A 289 -13.25 -11.02 -24.25
C LEU A 289 -14.59 -11.62 -23.80
N PHE A 290 -14.79 -11.81 -22.50
CA PHE A 290 -16.06 -12.32 -21.96
C PHE A 290 -17.21 -11.34 -22.21
N TYR A 291 -17.00 -10.04 -22.02
CA TYR A 291 -18.04 -9.05 -22.26
C TYR A 291 -18.41 -8.99 -23.73
N ILE A 292 -17.44 -9.00 -24.65
CA ILE A 292 -17.72 -9.07 -26.10
C ILE A 292 -18.55 -10.32 -26.41
N ALA A 293 -18.16 -11.50 -25.92
CA ALA A 293 -18.89 -12.74 -26.16
C ALA A 293 -20.33 -12.69 -25.60
N LEU A 294 -20.51 -12.19 -24.38
CA LEU A 294 -21.82 -12.04 -23.75
C LEU A 294 -22.70 -11.04 -24.51
N ILE A 295 -22.15 -9.91 -24.96
CA ILE A 295 -22.88 -8.90 -25.73
C ILE A 295 -23.33 -9.49 -27.07
N LEU A 296 -22.45 -10.17 -27.80
CA LEU A 296 -22.78 -10.79 -29.08
C LEU A 296 -23.87 -11.86 -28.92
N LEU A 297 -23.74 -12.73 -27.91
CA LEU A 297 -24.72 -13.76 -27.60
C LEU A 297 -26.07 -13.15 -27.21
N PHE A 298 -26.09 -12.14 -26.35
CA PHE A 298 -27.35 -11.51 -25.94
C PHE A 298 -28.04 -10.78 -27.10
N THR A 299 -27.24 -10.10 -27.94
CA THR A 299 -27.74 -9.39 -29.12
C THR A 299 -28.33 -10.34 -30.16
N SER A 300 -27.79 -11.56 -30.31
CA SER A 300 -28.32 -12.55 -31.27
C SER A 300 -29.72 -13.05 -30.93
N PHE A 301 -30.13 -13.00 -29.66
CA PHE A 301 -31.49 -13.35 -29.22
C PHE A 301 -32.43 -12.15 -29.10
N THR A 302 -31.91 -10.92 -29.27
CA THR A 302 -32.66 -9.68 -29.06
C THR A 302 -32.51 -8.74 -30.25
N ASN A 303 -31.89 -7.57 -30.06
CA ASN A 303 -31.54 -6.61 -31.10
C ASN A 303 -30.40 -5.71 -30.60
N TRP A 304 -29.88 -4.86 -31.49
CA TRP A 304 -28.72 -4.02 -31.18
C TRP A 304 -28.97 -3.00 -30.06
N ILE A 305 -30.22 -2.53 -29.88
CA ILE A 305 -30.58 -1.58 -28.81
C ILE A 305 -30.45 -2.26 -27.46
N TRP A 306 -31.05 -3.45 -27.31
CA TRP A 306 -30.93 -4.26 -26.09
C TRP A 306 -29.49 -4.73 -25.85
N GLY A 307 -28.75 -5.04 -26.92
CA GLY A 307 -27.32 -5.34 -26.87
C GLY A 307 -26.50 -4.18 -26.29
N LEU A 308 -26.77 -2.94 -26.71
CA LEU A 308 -26.09 -1.75 -26.19
C LEU A 308 -26.45 -1.49 -24.71
N ILE A 309 -27.73 -1.61 -24.34
CA ILE A 309 -28.17 -1.47 -22.93
C ILE A 309 -27.46 -2.51 -22.06
N PHE A 310 -27.41 -3.76 -22.52
CA PHE A 310 -26.73 -4.84 -21.81
C PHE A 310 -25.23 -4.58 -21.69
N ALA A 311 -24.56 -4.12 -22.76
CA ALA A 311 -23.15 -3.74 -22.73
C ALA A 311 -22.86 -2.66 -21.66
N LEU A 312 -23.71 -1.63 -21.60
CA LEU A 312 -23.59 -0.54 -20.63
C LEU A 312 -23.87 -0.99 -19.20
N SER A 313 -24.66 -2.05 -18.97
CA SER A 313 -24.98 -2.56 -17.64
C SER A 313 -23.94 -3.53 -17.06
N LEU A 314 -23.07 -4.15 -17.87
CA LEU A 314 -22.09 -5.15 -17.41
C LEU A 314 -21.11 -4.60 -16.35
N TYR A 315 -20.47 -3.47 -16.63
CA TYR A 315 -19.47 -2.90 -15.72
C TYR A 315 -20.11 -2.32 -14.43
N PRO A 316 -21.17 -1.49 -14.48
CA PRO A 316 -21.84 -0.99 -13.28
C PRO A 316 -22.42 -2.11 -12.41
N SER A 317 -22.96 -3.17 -13.01
CA SER A 317 -23.48 -4.31 -12.24
C SER A 317 -22.37 -5.05 -11.50
N GLY A 318 -21.17 -5.19 -12.09
CA GLY A 318 -20.00 -5.74 -11.40
C GLY A 318 -19.56 -4.89 -10.20
N LEU A 319 -19.51 -3.56 -10.37
CA LEU A 319 -19.23 -2.63 -9.27
C LEU A 319 -20.28 -2.73 -8.16
N TYR A 320 -21.56 -2.80 -8.54
CA TYR A 320 -22.66 -2.98 -7.61
C TYR A 320 -22.52 -4.29 -6.83
N THR A 321 -22.23 -5.41 -7.49
CA THR A 321 -22.02 -6.71 -6.84
C THR A 321 -20.90 -6.66 -5.80
N ILE A 322 -19.76 -6.06 -6.12
CA ILE A 322 -18.65 -5.90 -5.15
C ILE A 322 -19.08 -5.05 -3.95
N ASN A 323 -19.76 -3.93 -4.21
CA ASN A 323 -20.25 -3.06 -3.14
C ASN A 323 -21.29 -3.78 -2.26
N TYR A 324 -22.23 -4.50 -2.87
CA TYR A 324 -23.26 -5.28 -2.17
C TYR A 324 -22.62 -6.33 -1.24
N ILE A 325 -21.60 -7.06 -1.71
CA ILE A 325 -20.83 -8.02 -0.91
C ILE A 325 -20.15 -7.31 0.28
N ASN A 326 -19.45 -6.20 0.03
CA ASN A 326 -18.76 -5.44 1.07
C ASN A 326 -19.73 -4.91 2.15
N GLN A 327 -20.89 -4.40 1.73
CA GLN A 327 -21.93 -3.91 2.64
C GLN A 327 -22.56 -5.06 3.43
N TRP A 328 -22.75 -6.23 2.83
CA TRP A 328 -23.26 -7.42 3.51
C TRP A 328 -22.32 -7.87 4.64
N TYR A 329 -21.00 -7.91 4.40
CA TYR A 329 -20.03 -8.25 5.44
C TYR A 329 -20.11 -7.28 6.64
N ARG A 330 -20.24 -5.97 6.39
CA ARG A 330 -20.43 -4.96 7.45
C ARG A 330 -21.74 -5.17 8.20
N PHE A 331 -22.84 -5.40 7.49
CA PHE A 331 -24.16 -5.59 8.07
C PHE A 331 -24.27 -6.87 8.90
N ARG A 332 -23.71 -7.99 8.41
CA ARG A 332 -23.63 -9.25 9.16
C ARG A 332 -22.94 -9.04 10.52
N GLY A 333 -21.88 -8.26 10.53
CA GLY A 333 -21.18 -7.89 11.74
C GLY A 333 -22.03 -7.07 12.72
N GLN A 334 -22.80 -6.10 12.22
CA GLN A 334 -23.79 -5.36 13.02
C GLN A 334 -24.86 -6.29 13.62
N LEU A 335 -25.38 -7.26 12.85
CA LEU A 335 -26.34 -8.24 13.36
C LEU A 335 -25.74 -9.11 14.47
N ASN A 336 -24.48 -9.53 14.34
CA ASN A 336 -23.78 -10.26 15.39
C ASN A 336 -23.62 -9.41 16.66
N TYR A 337 -23.27 -8.13 16.52
CA TYR A 337 -23.17 -7.19 17.63
C TYR A 337 -24.50 -7.08 18.38
N LEU A 338 -25.60 -6.80 17.67
CA LEU A 338 -26.94 -6.67 18.27
C LEU A 338 -27.39 -7.97 18.96
N ARG A 339 -27.13 -9.12 18.33
CA ARG A 339 -27.43 -10.43 18.91
C ARG A 339 -26.66 -10.67 20.21
N LEU A 340 -25.37 -10.32 20.25
CA LEU A 340 -24.54 -10.47 21.44
C LEU A 340 -24.93 -9.48 22.54
N ALA A 341 -25.27 -8.24 22.19
CA ALA A 341 -25.77 -7.25 23.13
C ALA A 341 -27.07 -7.72 23.81
N SER A 342 -27.99 -8.33 23.04
CA SER A 342 -29.24 -8.88 23.56
C SER A 342 -29.03 -10.15 24.39
N ASN A 343 -28.29 -11.13 23.85
CA ASN A 343 -28.23 -12.48 24.43
C ASN A 343 -27.13 -12.65 25.49
N ARG A 344 -26.16 -11.73 25.56
CA ARG A 344 -25.02 -11.79 26.50
C ARG A 344 -24.69 -10.39 27.04
N LYS A 345 -25.58 -9.88 27.89
CA LYS A 345 -25.62 -8.48 28.38
C LYS A 345 -24.30 -7.93 28.97
N GLY A 346 -23.34 -8.77 29.39
CA GLY A 346 -22.06 -8.32 29.93
C GLY A 346 -20.90 -8.21 28.93
N ILE A 347 -20.96 -8.85 27.76
CA ILE A 347 -19.80 -8.93 26.85
C ILE A 347 -19.55 -7.60 26.15
N ILE A 348 -20.58 -7.02 25.55
CA ILE A 348 -20.45 -5.77 24.77
C ILE A 348 -20.00 -4.60 25.65
N PRO A 349 -20.60 -4.34 26.83
CA PRO A 349 -20.13 -3.28 27.72
C PRO A 349 -18.68 -3.48 28.17
N ARG A 350 -18.26 -4.73 28.45
CA ARG A 350 -16.88 -5.03 28.84
C ARG A 350 -15.88 -4.76 27.73
N LEU A 351 -16.23 -5.11 26.48
CA LEU A 351 -15.37 -4.82 25.31
C LEU A 351 -15.31 -3.32 25.01
N HIS A 352 -16.42 -2.60 25.17
CA HIS A 352 -16.45 -1.14 25.10
C HIS A 352 -15.54 -0.50 26.16
N ALA A 353 -15.68 -0.91 27.43
CA ALA A 353 -14.82 -0.41 28.50
C ALA A 353 -13.33 -0.70 28.24
N LEU A 354 -13.01 -1.91 27.76
CA LEU A 354 -11.63 -2.28 27.40
C LEU A 354 -11.10 -1.43 26.24
N ARG A 355 -11.94 -1.13 25.24
CA ARG A 355 -11.58 -0.26 24.11
C ARG A 355 -11.27 1.16 24.58
N GLU A 356 -12.15 1.75 25.39
CA GLU A 356 -11.96 3.11 25.92
C GLU A 356 -10.72 3.22 26.81
N ASP A 357 -10.45 2.20 27.60
CA ASP A 357 -9.25 2.10 28.43
C ASP A 357 -7.97 2.03 27.57
N LEU A 358 -7.98 1.23 26.50
CA LEU A 358 -6.88 1.19 25.52
C LEU A 358 -6.66 2.54 24.81
N LEU A 359 -7.74 3.24 24.45
CA LEU A 359 -7.63 4.57 23.83
C LEU A 359 -7.01 5.59 24.79
N LYS A 360 -7.45 5.62 26.05
CA LYS A 360 -6.87 6.49 27.08
C LYS A 360 -5.39 6.22 27.31
N GLU A 361 -4.98 4.95 27.36
CA GLU A 361 -3.56 4.60 27.47
C GLU A 361 -2.75 5.07 26.26
N LEU A 362 -3.31 4.98 25.04
CA LEU A 362 -2.68 5.48 23.83
C LEU A 362 -2.56 7.00 23.82
N ASP A 363 -3.60 7.72 24.24
CA ASP A 363 -3.58 9.20 24.35
C ASP A 363 -2.52 9.65 25.36
N ASN A 364 -2.49 9.05 26.55
CA ASN A 364 -1.46 9.31 27.56
C ASN A 364 -0.05 9.00 27.04
N GLY A 365 0.10 7.86 26.33
CA GLY A 365 1.36 7.46 25.71
C GLY A 365 1.83 8.45 24.63
N ARG A 366 0.89 8.98 23.85
CA ARG A 366 1.12 10.00 22.81
C ARG A 366 1.58 11.32 23.42
N GLU A 367 0.85 11.85 24.40
CA GLU A 367 1.21 13.11 25.07
C GLU A 367 2.60 13.08 25.69
N MET A 368 2.94 11.98 26.37
CA MET A 368 4.28 11.81 26.94
C MET A 368 5.37 11.74 25.87
N TYR A 369 5.11 11.08 24.73
CA TYR A 369 6.08 11.04 23.64
C TYR A 369 6.28 12.42 23.00
N LEU A 370 5.19 13.16 22.78
CA LEU A 370 5.25 14.52 22.23
C LEU A 370 6.05 15.46 23.12
N ASN A 371 5.80 15.44 24.44
CA ASN A 371 6.54 16.24 25.41
C ASN A 371 8.05 15.95 25.43
N VAL A 372 8.47 14.73 25.12
CA VAL A 372 9.89 14.33 25.05
C VAL A 372 10.49 14.65 23.67
N SER A 373 9.68 14.69 22.62
CA SER A 373 10.16 15.03 21.26
C SER A 373 10.32 16.53 21.01
N GLU A 374 9.64 17.35 21.80
CA GLU A 374 9.72 18.82 21.74
C GLU A 374 10.76 19.42 22.70
N SER A 375 11.26 18.62 23.65
CA SER A 375 12.37 18.94 24.57
C SER A 375 13.72 18.46 24.02
#